data_AF-A0A848IP81-F1
#
_entry.id   AF-A0A848IP81-F1
#
_cell.length_a   1.000
_cell.length_b   1.000
_cell.length_c   1.000
_cell.angle_alpha   90.00
_cell.angle_beta   90.00
_cell.angle_gamma   90.00
#
_symmetry.space_group_name_H-M   'P 1'
#
loop_
_entity.id
_entity.type
_entity.pdbx_description
1 polymer ?
#
loop_
_entity_poly.entity_id
_entity_poly.type
_entity_poly.pdbx_seq_one_letter_code
_entity_poly.pdbx_strand_id
1 'polypeptide(L)'
;MKRIKLFIGMGKITICVVTSYLVTLATSQPVFATQVTLPSGESIELDAPLTGELQSRFGDGWARAFYIEKNGARLQLFQEEQLTRVGGIVFEAIEQKNVSPTGHYIVVPVIRQGLLDVAGEKSRIEGREYCPVIEAATGCIITMQTGEICGGGWASKRDIWLDSSDDRSSEMTTKTTAGANSMWHEFSRASVKLKLRDVIARNLGVSNVMACDPPNLENRKSYLALAKQLRQENARSEASLVESKVALLSATGAVSGQMFRIRVEKAWLYESPSSNSKTKMYIVRGDQVTAVDVLGDEWVKIDFQQASGHMLRKWIRASDIMQR
;
A
#
# COMPACT_ATOMS: atom_id res chain seq x y z
N MET A 1 -20.45 84.91 -45.53
CA MET A 1 -19.02 85.26 -45.35
C MET A 1 -18.50 84.65 -44.05
N LYS A 2 -17.78 83.53 -44.14
CA LYS A 2 -16.75 83.05 -43.20
C LYS A 2 -16.15 81.81 -43.87
N ARG A 3 -14.98 81.98 -44.50
CA ARG A 3 -14.09 80.91 -44.99
C ARG A 3 -13.00 80.71 -43.94
N ILE A 4 -12.53 79.48 -43.73
CA ILE A 4 -11.18 79.01 -43.35
C ILE A 4 -11.26 77.47 -43.38
N LYS A 5 -10.81 76.83 -44.47
CA LYS A 5 -9.50 76.19 -44.73
C LYS A 5 -9.28 74.81 -44.06
N LEU A 6 -9.47 73.78 -44.90
CA LEU A 6 -8.63 72.60 -45.20
C LEU A 6 -7.51 72.23 -44.21
N PHE A 7 -7.41 70.95 -43.85
CA PHE A 7 -6.16 70.18 -43.98
C PHE A 7 -6.45 68.68 -44.18
N ILE A 8 -5.99 68.17 -45.31
CA ILE A 8 -5.93 66.75 -45.67
C ILE A 8 -4.59 66.23 -45.19
N GLY A 9 -4.58 65.17 -44.36
CA GLY A 9 -3.38 64.46 -43.95
C GLY A 9 -3.44 63.02 -44.44
N MET A 10 -2.67 62.71 -45.50
CA MET A 10 -2.37 61.35 -45.93
C MET A 10 -1.54 60.65 -44.84
N GLY A 11 -2.13 59.65 -44.19
CA GLY A 11 -1.48 58.82 -43.17
C GLY A 11 -1.51 57.35 -43.57
N LYS A 12 -0.34 56.85 -43.96
CA LYS A 12 0.07 55.47 -44.27
C LYS A 12 -0.82 54.36 -43.68
N ILE A 13 -1.30 53.46 -44.56
CA ILE A 13 -1.87 52.15 -44.18
C ILE A 13 -0.70 51.26 -43.76
N THR A 14 -0.54 51.08 -42.44
CA THR A 14 0.33 50.04 -41.88
C THR A 14 -0.48 48.76 -41.79
N ILE A 15 -0.11 47.76 -42.60
CA ILE A 15 -0.63 46.40 -42.51
C ILE A 15 -0.02 45.75 -41.27
N CYS A 16 -0.79 45.65 -40.19
CA CYS A 16 -0.45 44.79 -39.05
C CYS A 16 -0.70 43.34 -39.44
N VAL A 17 0.37 42.61 -39.77
CA VAL A 17 0.36 41.15 -39.83
C VAL A 17 0.22 40.65 -38.40
N VAL A 18 -1.00 40.27 -38.01
CA VAL A 18 -1.25 39.54 -36.76
C VAL A 18 -0.76 38.11 -36.98
N THR A 19 0.49 37.85 -36.64
CA THR A 19 1.01 36.49 -36.48
C THR A 19 0.38 35.90 -35.23
N SER A 20 -0.71 35.17 -35.42
CA SER A 20 -1.35 34.34 -34.40
C SER A 20 -0.36 33.29 -33.92
N TYR A 21 0.34 33.56 -32.81
CA TYR A 21 1.02 32.54 -32.03
C TYR A 21 -0.05 31.60 -31.46
N LEU A 22 -0.19 30.43 -32.09
CA LEU A 22 -0.81 29.27 -31.46
C LEU A 22 0.07 28.88 -30.27
N VAL A 23 -0.24 29.42 -29.10
CA VAL A 23 0.21 28.85 -27.83
C VAL A 23 -0.50 27.52 -27.72
N THR A 24 0.20 26.43 -28.03
CA THR A 24 -0.21 25.10 -27.60
C THR A 24 -0.24 25.13 -26.08
N LEU A 25 -1.45 25.23 -25.52
CA LEU A 25 -1.71 24.90 -24.13
C LEU A 25 -1.25 23.46 -23.95
N ALA A 26 -0.05 23.29 -23.39
CA ALA A 26 0.28 22.06 -22.71
C ALA A 26 -0.79 21.89 -21.65
N THR A 27 -1.75 21.01 -21.89
CA THR A 27 -2.61 20.50 -20.85
C THR A 27 -1.68 19.75 -19.91
N SER A 28 -1.19 20.44 -18.89
CA SER A 28 -0.58 19.79 -17.74
C SER A 28 -1.63 18.80 -17.25
N GLN A 29 -1.36 17.51 -17.46
CA GLN A 29 -2.11 16.48 -16.78
C GLN A 29 -1.99 16.83 -15.29
N PRO A 30 -3.10 17.05 -14.59
CA PRO A 30 -3.00 17.23 -13.16
C PRO A 30 -2.45 15.92 -12.59
N VAL A 31 -1.22 16.01 -12.08
CA VAL A 31 -0.51 14.93 -11.39
C VAL A 31 -1.23 14.77 -10.05
N PHE A 32 -2.29 13.97 -10.03
CA PHE A 32 -3.18 13.87 -8.86
C PHE A 32 -2.76 12.78 -7.86
N ALA A 33 -1.82 11.91 -8.21
CA ALA A 33 -1.24 10.95 -7.29
C ALA A 33 0.20 11.34 -6.95
N THR A 34 0.50 11.51 -5.66
CA THR A 34 1.86 11.71 -5.17
C THR A 34 2.40 10.34 -4.75
N GLN A 35 3.52 9.94 -5.34
CA GLN A 35 4.12 8.63 -5.09
C GLN A 35 5.53 8.77 -4.52
N VAL A 36 5.83 8.00 -3.48
CA VAL A 36 7.18 7.86 -2.93
C VAL A 36 7.62 6.41 -3.10
N THR A 37 8.68 6.21 -3.90
CA THR A 37 9.27 4.89 -4.13
C THR A 37 10.32 4.59 -3.09
N LEU A 38 10.21 3.39 -2.50
CA LEU A 38 11.14 2.84 -1.53
C LEU A 38 12.36 2.25 -2.25
N PRO A 39 13.55 2.23 -1.61
CA PRO A 39 14.77 1.67 -2.21
C PRO A 39 14.63 0.22 -2.71
N SER A 40 13.75 -0.55 -2.09
CA SER A 40 13.48 -1.95 -2.40
C SER A 40 12.54 -2.15 -3.60
N GLY A 41 11.89 -1.09 -4.12
CA GLY A 41 11.05 -1.09 -5.32
C GLY A 41 9.55 -0.99 -5.06
N GLU A 42 9.11 -1.12 -3.81
CA GLU A 42 7.75 -0.82 -3.35
C GLU A 42 7.52 0.69 -3.32
N SER A 43 6.27 1.13 -3.12
CA SER A 43 5.97 2.56 -3.00
C SER A 43 4.74 2.85 -2.17
N ILE A 44 4.64 4.07 -1.66
CA ILE A 44 3.38 4.61 -1.16
C ILE A 44 2.82 5.60 -2.19
N GLU A 45 1.55 5.42 -2.53
CA GLU A 45 0.80 6.30 -3.44
C GLU A 45 -0.33 6.98 -2.66
N LEU A 46 -0.32 8.32 -2.66
CA LEU A 46 -1.43 9.14 -2.19
C LEU A 46 -2.42 9.37 -3.34
N ASP A 47 -3.71 9.20 -3.06
CA ASP A 47 -4.78 9.26 -4.06
C ASP A 47 -6.00 10.03 -3.51
N ALA A 48 -6.83 10.55 -4.43
CA ALA A 48 -7.96 11.43 -4.15
C ALA A 48 -7.57 12.63 -3.29
N PRO A 49 -6.85 13.61 -3.86
CA PRO A 49 -6.62 14.89 -3.18
C PRO A 49 -7.95 15.52 -2.78
N LEU A 50 -8.01 16.09 -1.58
CA LEU A 50 -9.21 16.72 -1.06
C LEU A 50 -9.55 17.95 -1.90
N THR A 51 -10.82 18.06 -2.28
CA THR A 51 -11.36 19.20 -3.03
C THR A 51 -12.75 19.59 -2.51
N GLY A 52 -13.17 20.83 -2.77
CA GLY A 52 -14.52 21.31 -2.50
C GLY A 52 -14.92 21.24 -1.02
N GLU A 53 -16.06 20.62 -0.72
CA GLU A 53 -16.61 20.52 0.65
C GLU A 53 -15.65 19.81 1.61
N LEU A 54 -14.97 18.75 1.17
CA LEU A 54 -14.05 17.99 2.02
C LEU A 54 -12.78 18.80 2.33
N GLN A 55 -12.23 19.52 1.35
CA GLN A 55 -11.06 20.37 1.56
C GLN A 55 -11.39 21.57 2.48
N SER A 56 -12.53 22.23 2.24
CA SER A 56 -12.99 23.32 3.11
C SER A 56 -13.22 22.86 4.56
N ARG A 57 -13.51 21.58 4.75
CA ARG A 57 -13.88 20.99 6.03
C ARG A 57 -12.66 20.44 6.80
N PHE A 58 -11.75 19.78 6.10
CA PHE A 58 -10.65 19.03 6.70
C PHE A 58 -9.26 19.57 6.37
N GLY A 59 -9.17 20.60 5.54
CA GLY A 59 -7.91 21.16 5.05
C GLY A 59 -7.38 20.45 3.81
N ASP A 60 -6.11 20.72 3.50
CA ASP A 60 -5.39 20.08 2.39
C ASP A 60 -4.98 18.65 2.77
N GLY A 61 -4.87 17.78 1.76
CA GLY A 61 -4.42 16.41 1.95
C GLY A 61 -5.05 15.45 0.94
N TRP A 62 -4.98 14.16 1.25
CA TRP A 62 -5.52 13.07 0.43
C TRP A 62 -6.48 12.20 1.22
N ALA A 63 -7.54 11.72 0.58
CA ALA A 63 -8.54 10.85 1.20
C ALA A 63 -8.11 9.37 1.25
N ARG A 64 -7.10 8.98 0.46
CA ARG A 64 -6.62 7.59 0.36
C ARG A 64 -5.12 7.53 0.22
N ALA A 65 -4.55 6.45 0.73
CA ALA A 65 -3.20 6.03 0.43
C ALA A 65 -3.13 4.52 0.19
N PHE A 66 -2.19 4.11 -0.65
CA PHE A 66 -1.95 2.72 -1.00
C PHE A 66 -0.47 2.40 -0.82
N TYR A 67 -0.20 1.26 -0.18
CA TYR A 67 1.09 0.58 -0.32
C TYR A 67 1.06 -0.26 -1.60
N ILE A 68 2.04 -0.07 -2.46
CA ILE A 68 2.18 -0.74 -3.73
C ILE A 68 3.38 -1.70 -3.63
N GLU A 69 3.09 -3.00 -3.69
CA GLU A 69 4.09 -4.06 -3.72
C GLU A 69 4.92 -4.01 -5.03
N LYS A 70 6.08 -4.66 -5.03
CA LYS A 70 6.95 -4.76 -6.24
C LYS A 70 6.26 -5.39 -7.45
N ASN A 71 5.25 -6.22 -7.23
CA ASN A 71 4.45 -6.88 -8.26
C ASN A 71 3.30 -5.99 -8.78
N GLY A 72 3.12 -4.78 -8.23
CA GLY A 72 2.04 -3.85 -8.54
C GLY A 72 0.75 -4.07 -7.76
N ALA A 73 0.68 -5.06 -6.85
CA ALA A 73 -0.46 -5.25 -5.97
C ALA A 73 -0.60 -4.05 -5.03
N ARG A 74 -1.86 -3.64 -4.80
CA ARG A 74 -2.20 -2.45 -4.02
C ARG A 74 -2.87 -2.87 -2.73
N LEU A 75 -2.31 -2.44 -1.60
CA LEU A 75 -2.90 -2.54 -0.27
C LEU A 75 -3.35 -1.14 0.15
N GLN A 76 -4.66 -0.93 0.31
CA GLN A 76 -5.16 0.33 0.83
C GLN A 76 -4.82 0.45 2.31
N LEU A 77 -4.18 1.56 2.68
CA LEU A 77 -3.88 1.88 4.09
C LEU A 77 -5.14 2.40 4.77
N PHE A 78 -5.37 1.99 6.02
CA PHE A 78 -6.53 2.39 6.83
C PHE A 78 -7.89 2.20 6.14
N GLN A 79 -8.09 1.05 5.50
CA GLN A 79 -9.30 0.76 4.70
C GLN A 79 -10.61 0.90 5.50
N GLU A 80 -10.59 0.63 6.80
CA GLU A 80 -11.73 0.70 7.70
C GLU A 80 -11.97 2.10 8.30
N GLU A 81 -11.05 3.05 8.09
CA GLU A 81 -11.11 4.43 8.62
C GLU A 81 -11.13 5.49 7.50
N GLN A 82 -11.75 5.13 6.37
CA GLN A 82 -11.87 6.02 5.21
C GLN A 82 -12.54 7.34 5.55
N LEU A 83 -12.04 8.42 4.92
CA LEU A 83 -12.61 9.75 5.10
C LEU A 83 -14.06 9.82 4.60
N THR A 84 -14.93 10.31 5.47
CA THR A 84 -16.33 10.62 5.19
C THR A 84 -16.62 12.07 5.55
N ARG A 85 -17.86 12.52 5.36
CA ARG A 85 -18.27 13.87 5.78
C ARG A 85 -18.19 14.09 7.29
N VAL A 86 -18.18 13.03 8.10
CA VAL A 86 -18.19 13.12 9.57
C VAL A 86 -16.83 12.83 10.22
N GLY A 87 -15.82 12.48 9.42
CA GLY A 87 -14.49 12.13 9.91
C GLY A 87 -13.86 10.96 9.17
N GLY A 88 -12.67 10.57 9.60
CA GLY A 88 -11.82 9.52 9.02
C GLY A 88 -10.37 9.99 8.88
N ILE A 89 -9.58 9.28 8.09
CA ILE A 89 -8.15 9.57 7.88
C ILE A 89 -7.96 10.58 6.74
N VAL A 90 -7.24 11.66 7.01
CA VAL A 90 -6.64 12.53 6.00
C VAL A 90 -5.14 12.22 5.95
N PHE A 91 -4.62 11.92 4.78
CA PHE A 91 -3.19 11.72 4.58
C PHE A 91 -2.52 13.04 4.24
N GLU A 92 -1.37 13.28 4.85
CA GLU A 92 -0.51 14.42 4.52
C GLU A 92 0.51 14.04 3.44
N ALA A 93 1.23 15.03 2.93
CA ALA A 93 2.26 14.80 1.93
C ALA A 93 3.37 13.90 2.48
N ILE A 94 3.83 12.96 1.66
CA ILE A 94 4.95 12.08 1.97
C ILE A 94 6.14 12.51 1.12
N GLU A 95 7.30 12.65 1.76
CA GLU A 95 8.56 13.03 1.13
C GLU A 95 9.60 11.92 1.33
N GLN A 96 10.72 12.00 0.60
CA GLN A 96 11.81 11.03 0.76
C GLN A 96 12.43 11.03 2.17
N LYS A 97 12.34 12.15 2.91
CA LYS A 97 12.78 12.23 4.31
C LYS A 97 11.96 11.35 5.26
N ASN A 98 10.77 10.91 4.84
CA ASN A 98 9.93 10.01 5.62
C ASN A 98 10.35 8.54 5.50
N VAL A 99 11.19 8.21 4.52
CA VAL A 99 11.75 6.86 4.31
C VAL A 99 13.04 6.74 5.10
N SER A 100 13.19 5.63 5.83
CA SER A 100 14.40 5.37 6.59
C SER A 100 15.60 5.18 5.66
N PRO A 101 16.84 5.48 6.08
CA PRO A 101 18.01 5.42 5.19
C PRO A 101 18.24 4.05 4.55
N THR A 102 17.88 2.96 5.23
CA THR A 102 17.98 1.60 4.67
C THR A 102 16.79 1.23 3.78
N GLY A 103 15.70 2.00 3.84
CA GLY A 103 14.44 1.70 3.19
C GLY A 103 13.57 0.68 3.92
N HIS A 104 13.90 0.28 5.15
CA HIS A 104 13.11 -0.69 5.91
C HIS A 104 11.78 -0.12 6.44
N TYR A 105 11.74 1.18 6.71
CA TYR A 105 10.58 1.82 7.29
C TYR A 105 10.19 3.08 6.52
N ILE A 106 8.89 3.39 6.53
CA ILE A 106 8.37 4.68 6.10
C ILE A 106 7.36 5.20 7.11
N VAL A 107 7.47 6.49 7.43
CA VAL A 107 6.50 7.20 8.27
C VAL A 107 5.48 7.88 7.38
N VAL A 108 4.19 7.58 7.56
CA VAL A 108 3.11 8.16 6.76
C VAL A 108 2.31 9.12 7.63
N PRO A 109 2.56 10.44 7.59
CA PRO A 109 1.81 11.39 8.41
C PRO A 109 0.32 11.39 8.06
N VAL A 110 -0.53 11.27 9.08
CA VAL A 110 -1.98 11.27 8.94
C VAL A 110 -2.66 12.08 10.03
N ILE A 111 -3.81 12.65 9.70
CA ILE A 111 -4.70 13.30 10.66
C ILE A 111 -5.98 12.47 10.77
N ARG A 112 -6.26 11.97 11.98
CA ARG A 112 -7.55 11.35 12.30
C ARG A 112 -8.55 12.44 12.63
N GLN A 113 -9.50 12.65 11.73
CA GLN A 113 -10.56 13.66 11.85
C GLN A 113 -11.82 13.03 12.45
N GLY A 114 -12.52 13.78 13.30
CA GLY A 114 -13.80 13.37 13.87
C GLY A 114 -14.66 14.56 14.26
N LEU A 115 -15.97 14.32 14.41
CA LEU A 115 -16.90 15.31 14.95
C LEU A 115 -16.85 15.26 16.49
N LEU A 116 -16.50 16.37 17.11
CA LEU A 116 -16.66 16.58 18.54
C LEU A 116 -18.00 17.26 18.79
N ASP A 117 -18.87 16.59 19.54
CA ASP A 117 -20.17 17.10 19.96
C ASP A 117 -20.18 17.27 21.49
N VAL A 118 -20.13 18.51 21.95
CA VAL A 118 -20.17 18.86 23.38
C VAL A 118 -21.52 19.48 23.67
N ALA A 119 -22.20 18.99 24.72
CA ALA A 119 -23.51 19.48 25.09
C ALA A 119 -23.50 21.01 25.34
N GLY A 120 -24.31 21.75 24.60
CA GLY A 120 -24.39 23.21 24.68
C GLY A 120 -23.44 23.96 23.75
N GLU A 121 -22.59 23.25 23.00
CA GLU A 121 -21.70 23.83 21.98
C GLU A 121 -22.13 23.39 20.58
N LYS A 122 -21.73 24.17 19.57
CA LYS A 122 -21.90 23.75 18.17
C LYS A 122 -20.87 22.66 17.88
N SER A 123 -21.31 21.54 17.31
CA SER A 123 -20.42 20.46 16.93
C SER A 123 -19.32 20.99 16.01
N ARG A 124 -18.08 20.61 16.30
CA ARG A 124 -16.88 21.05 15.58
C ARG A 124 -16.06 19.85 15.15
N ILE A 125 -15.22 20.06 14.16
CA ILE A 125 -14.32 19.02 13.68
C ILE A 125 -13.03 19.13 14.46
N GLU A 126 -12.60 18.02 15.00
CA GLU A 126 -11.34 17.87 15.70
C GLU A 126 -10.48 16.86 14.97
N GLY A 127 -9.21 17.22 14.79
CA GLY A 127 -8.19 16.38 14.19
C GLY A 127 -7.12 16.05 15.22
N ARG A 128 -6.59 14.84 15.17
CA ARG A 128 -5.34 14.49 15.87
C ARG A 128 -4.36 13.90 14.89
N GLU A 129 -3.14 14.43 14.91
CA GLU A 129 -2.02 13.95 14.10
C GLU A 129 -1.45 12.65 14.65
N TYR A 130 -1.12 11.75 13.73
CA TYR A 130 -0.45 10.49 13.97
C TYR A 130 0.65 10.27 12.92
N CYS A 131 1.68 9.55 13.32
CA CYS A 131 2.79 9.15 12.46
C CYS A 131 2.92 7.62 12.45
N PRO A 132 2.04 6.91 11.74
CA PRO A 132 2.17 5.48 11.54
C PRO A 132 3.47 5.13 10.84
N VAL A 133 4.12 4.08 11.33
CA VAL A 133 5.32 3.51 10.72
C VAL A 133 4.94 2.24 10.00
N ILE A 134 5.32 2.17 8.73
CA ILE A 134 5.07 1.03 7.85
C ILE A 134 6.38 0.30 7.63
N GLU A 135 6.37 -1.01 7.83
CA GLU A 135 7.46 -1.89 7.42
C GLU A 135 7.40 -2.09 5.90
N ALA A 136 8.43 -1.63 5.20
CA ALA A 136 8.49 -1.58 3.74
C ALA A 136 8.39 -2.95 3.07
N ALA A 137 8.83 -4.03 3.74
CA ALA A 137 8.83 -5.38 3.19
C ALA A 137 7.43 -6.00 3.08
N THR A 138 6.48 -5.53 3.90
CA THR A 138 5.17 -6.17 4.05
C THR A 138 4.00 -5.20 3.88
N GLY A 139 4.24 -3.89 3.99
CA GLY A 139 3.17 -2.89 4.09
C GLY A 139 2.47 -2.89 5.45
N CYS A 140 3.00 -3.63 6.45
CA CYS A 140 2.47 -3.67 7.80
C CYS A 140 2.66 -2.33 8.50
N ILE A 141 1.57 -1.73 9.00
CA ILE A 141 1.65 -0.64 9.96
C ILE A 141 1.99 -1.25 11.33
N ILE A 142 3.26 -1.12 11.72
CA ILE A 142 3.82 -1.74 12.92
C ILE A 142 3.53 -0.92 14.17
N THR A 143 3.42 0.40 14.04
CA THR A 143 3.03 1.28 15.15
C THR A 143 2.34 2.52 14.63
N MET A 144 1.66 3.22 15.53
CA MET A 144 0.95 4.45 15.24
C MET A 144 1.13 5.42 16.41
N GLN A 145 2.14 6.26 16.31
CA GLN A 145 2.49 7.25 17.33
C GLN A 145 1.77 8.58 17.12
N THR A 146 1.77 9.44 18.13
CA THR A 146 1.14 10.78 18.15
C THR A 146 1.89 11.69 19.11
N GLY A 147 1.74 13.02 18.96
CA GLY A 147 2.42 14.01 19.80
C GLY A 147 3.84 14.33 19.30
N GLU A 148 4.70 14.78 20.22
CA GLU A 148 6.04 15.34 19.93
C GLU A 148 6.90 14.42 19.06
N ILE A 149 6.85 13.11 19.32
CA ILE A 149 7.61 12.10 18.56
C ILE A 149 7.34 12.15 17.04
N CYS A 150 6.16 12.59 16.61
CA CYS A 150 5.83 12.72 15.19
C CYS A 150 6.52 13.90 14.50
N GLY A 151 7.02 14.88 15.26
CA GLY A 151 7.85 15.97 14.75
C GLY A 151 9.31 15.59 14.50
N GLY A 152 9.70 14.36 14.85
CA GLY A 152 11.04 13.85 14.62
C GLY A 152 11.34 13.51 13.16
N GLY A 153 12.50 12.89 12.93
CA GLY A 153 12.91 12.42 11.62
C GLY A 153 14.01 11.37 11.67
N TRP A 154 14.23 10.70 10.54
CA TRP A 154 15.30 9.73 10.43
C TRP A 154 16.68 10.41 10.47
N ALA A 155 17.62 9.82 11.20
CA ALA A 155 19.03 10.15 11.11
C ALA A 155 19.56 9.84 9.70
N SER A 156 20.56 10.57 9.23
CA SER A 156 20.99 10.52 7.82
C SER A 156 21.56 9.19 7.32
N LYS A 157 22.02 8.29 8.20
CA LYS A 157 22.77 7.07 7.82
C LYS A 157 22.26 5.77 8.45
N ARG A 158 21.36 5.86 9.42
CA ARG A 158 20.87 4.71 10.19
C ARG A 158 19.37 4.88 10.41
N ASP A 159 18.66 3.78 10.59
CA ASP A 159 17.24 3.76 10.94
C ASP A 159 17.04 4.16 12.40
N ILE A 160 17.45 5.38 12.73
CA ILE A 160 17.31 5.98 14.04
C ILE A 160 16.32 7.13 13.90
N TRP A 161 15.23 7.10 14.66
CA TRP A 161 14.27 8.19 14.71
C TRP A 161 14.68 9.16 15.82
N LEU A 162 15.00 10.38 15.43
CA LEU A 162 15.40 11.45 16.33
C LEU A 162 14.25 12.43 16.49
N ASP A 163 13.80 12.63 17.73
CA ASP A 163 12.97 13.76 18.11
C ASP A 163 13.86 14.79 18.82
N SER A 164 14.12 15.91 18.15
CA SER A 164 15.16 16.87 18.50
C SER A 164 16.56 16.23 18.59
N SER A 165 16.93 15.66 19.73
CA SER A 165 18.17 14.92 19.96
C SER A 165 17.97 13.53 20.57
N ASP A 166 16.74 13.20 20.94
CA ASP A 166 16.44 11.97 21.65
C ASP A 166 16.20 10.83 20.67
N ASP A 167 16.86 9.70 20.92
CA ASP A 167 16.62 8.48 20.17
C ASP A 167 15.28 7.87 20.61
N ARG A 168 14.29 7.93 19.73
CA ARG A 168 12.93 7.38 19.92
C ARG A 168 12.67 6.20 18.99
N SER A 169 13.73 5.55 18.50
CA SER A 169 13.62 4.49 17.49
C SER A 169 12.81 3.30 17.99
N SER A 170 12.93 2.97 19.28
CA SER A 170 12.21 1.84 19.87
C SER A 170 10.70 2.03 19.81
N GLU A 171 10.21 3.24 20.04
CA GLU A 171 8.80 3.59 20.00
C GLU A 171 8.25 3.59 18.57
N MET A 172 9.09 3.98 17.61
CA MET A 172 8.73 4.02 16.19
C MET A 172 8.81 2.66 15.50
N THR A 173 9.66 1.74 15.95
CA THR A 173 9.93 0.48 15.22
C THR A 173 9.52 -0.78 15.97
N THR A 174 9.16 -0.68 17.25
CA THR A 174 8.58 -1.82 17.97
C THR A 174 7.14 -2.03 17.50
N LYS A 175 6.89 -3.23 16.94
CA LYS A 175 5.54 -3.63 16.54
C LYS A 175 4.61 -3.67 17.75
N THR A 176 3.55 -2.87 17.69
CA THR A 176 2.49 -2.79 18.72
C THR A 176 1.23 -3.56 18.32
N THR A 177 1.15 -4.04 17.07
CA THR A 177 0.02 -4.82 16.57
C THR A 177 0.15 -6.32 16.85
N ALA A 178 -0.98 -6.97 17.13
CA ALA A 178 -1.08 -8.39 17.40
C ALA A 178 -1.40 -9.19 16.13
N GLY A 179 -0.85 -10.40 16.05
CA GLY A 179 -1.19 -11.37 15.01
C GLY A 179 -2.52 -12.10 15.27
N ALA A 180 -3.00 -12.86 14.29
CA ALA A 180 -4.28 -13.55 14.32
C ALA A 180 -4.41 -14.54 15.48
N ASN A 181 -3.34 -15.27 15.79
CA ASN A 181 -3.32 -16.20 16.93
C ASN A 181 -3.54 -15.47 18.26
N SER A 182 -2.80 -14.39 18.50
CA SER A 182 -2.92 -13.60 19.74
C SER A 182 -4.30 -12.96 19.86
N MET A 183 -4.81 -12.35 18.78
CA MET A 183 -6.14 -11.72 18.78
C MET A 183 -7.27 -12.73 19.01
N TRP A 184 -7.24 -13.87 18.34
CA TRP A 184 -8.25 -14.91 18.56
C TRP A 184 -8.20 -15.44 19.99
N HIS A 185 -6.99 -15.60 20.53
CA HIS A 185 -6.73 -16.04 21.89
C HIS A 185 -7.23 -15.02 22.94
N GLU A 186 -7.08 -13.71 22.70
CA GLU A 186 -7.66 -12.63 23.52
C GLU A 186 -9.18 -12.65 23.46
N PHE A 187 -9.75 -12.65 22.25
CA PHE A 187 -11.20 -12.62 22.03
C PHE A 187 -11.91 -13.83 22.63
N SER A 188 -11.42 -15.05 22.35
CA SER A 188 -12.08 -16.30 22.75
C SER A 188 -12.08 -16.55 24.26
N ARG A 189 -11.21 -15.88 25.02
CA ARG A 189 -11.16 -15.96 26.49
C ARG A 189 -11.68 -14.70 27.19
N ALA A 190 -12.13 -13.69 26.45
CA ALA A 190 -12.72 -12.52 27.06
C ALA A 190 -13.98 -12.94 27.86
N SER A 191 -13.97 -12.67 29.17
CA SER A 191 -15.11 -12.92 30.06
C SER A 191 -16.24 -11.90 29.88
N VAL A 192 -15.93 -10.76 29.27
CA VAL A 192 -16.87 -9.69 28.91
C VAL A 192 -17.34 -9.85 27.48
N LYS A 193 -18.52 -9.28 27.17
CA LYS A 193 -19.09 -9.25 25.81
C LYS A 193 -18.28 -8.31 24.90
N LEU A 194 -17.10 -8.76 24.50
CA LEU A 194 -16.20 -8.11 23.56
C LEU A 194 -16.66 -8.42 22.13
N LYS A 195 -16.67 -7.43 21.25
CA LYS A 195 -16.83 -7.68 19.80
C LYS A 195 -15.46 -7.89 19.19
N LEU A 196 -15.33 -8.88 18.31
CA LEU A 196 -14.07 -9.13 17.62
C LEU A 196 -13.65 -7.93 16.76
N ARG A 197 -14.62 -7.21 16.17
CA ARG A 197 -14.34 -5.99 15.41
C ARG A 197 -13.60 -4.94 16.24
N ASP A 198 -13.88 -4.82 17.54
CA ASP A 198 -13.19 -3.85 18.40
C ASP A 198 -11.74 -4.27 18.66
N VAL A 199 -11.47 -5.58 18.76
CA VAL A 199 -10.10 -6.13 18.86
C VAL A 199 -9.32 -5.85 17.57
N ILE A 200 -9.93 -6.10 16.42
CA ILE A 200 -9.30 -5.86 15.12
C ILE A 200 -9.07 -4.37 14.86
N ALA A 201 -10.01 -3.50 15.26
CA ALA A 201 -9.86 -2.06 15.12
C ALA A 201 -8.66 -1.52 15.92
N ARG A 202 -8.37 -2.06 17.11
CA ARG A 202 -7.14 -1.75 17.87
C ARG A 202 -5.86 -2.15 17.14
N ASN A 203 -5.96 -3.08 16.18
CA ASN A 203 -4.86 -3.57 15.35
C ASN A 203 -4.90 -2.98 13.93
N LEU A 204 -5.60 -1.85 13.75
CA LEU A 204 -5.68 -1.07 12.52
C LEU A 204 -6.37 -1.80 11.36
N GLY A 205 -7.34 -2.66 11.68
CA GLY A 205 -8.20 -3.30 10.68
C GLY A 205 -7.71 -4.67 10.21
N VAL A 206 -8.56 -5.35 9.44
CA VAL A 206 -8.27 -6.70 8.94
C VAL A 206 -7.13 -6.66 7.93
N SER A 207 -7.11 -5.65 7.08
CA SER A 207 -6.08 -5.48 6.05
C SER A 207 -4.70 -5.32 6.68
N ASN A 208 -4.57 -4.51 7.74
CA ASN A 208 -3.30 -4.35 8.44
C ASN A 208 -2.88 -5.62 9.18
N VAL A 209 -3.81 -6.29 9.87
CA VAL A 209 -3.55 -7.58 10.53
C VAL A 209 -2.93 -8.59 9.55
N MET A 210 -3.48 -8.70 8.34
CA MET A 210 -2.95 -9.64 7.33
C MET A 210 -1.66 -9.17 6.67
N ALA A 211 -1.36 -7.86 6.64
CA ALA A 211 -0.05 -7.38 6.24
C ALA A 211 1.01 -7.71 7.30
N CYS A 212 0.64 -7.58 8.59
CA CYS A 212 1.52 -7.76 9.73
C CYS A 212 1.71 -9.21 10.18
N ASP A 213 0.75 -10.09 9.94
CA ASP A 213 0.81 -11.53 10.24
C ASP A 213 0.20 -12.34 9.09
N PRO A 214 0.79 -12.31 7.87
CA PRO A 214 0.18 -12.94 6.70
C PRO A 214 -0.31 -14.36 6.98
N PRO A 215 -1.50 -14.75 6.46
CA PRO A 215 -1.99 -16.11 6.62
C PRO A 215 -0.92 -17.13 6.23
N ASN A 216 -0.73 -18.14 7.06
CA ASN A 216 0.16 -19.30 6.89
C ASN A 216 -0.42 -20.54 7.60
N LEU A 217 0.28 -21.67 7.55
CA LEU A 217 -0.22 -22.93 8.15
C LEU A 217 -0.39 -22.85 9.67
N GLU A 218 0.42 -22.06 10.37
CA GLU A 218 0.41 -21.95 11.83
C GLU A 218 -0.75 -21.10 12.33
N ASN A 219 -1.10 -20.02 11.62
CA ASN A 219 -2.16 -19.09 12.01
C ASN A 219 -3.49 -19.30 11.25
N ARG A 220 -3.54 -20.23 10.27
CA ARG A 220 -4.72 -20.55 9.45
C ARG A 220 -5.99 -20.79 10.27
N LYS A 221 -5.90 -21.59 11.34
CA LYS A 221 -7.07 -21.91 12.18
C LYS A 221 -7.64 -20.66 12.83
N SER A 222 -6.78 -19.77 13.31
CA SER A 222 -7.18 -18.50 13.93
C SER A 222 -7.82 -17.59 12.89
N TYR A 223 -7.25 -17.45 11.69
CA TYR A 223 -7.89 -16.67 10.63
C TYR A 223 -9.27 -17.17 10.23
N LEU A 224 -9.46 -18.49 10.09
CA LEU A 224 -10.78 -19.06 9.82
C LEU A 224 -11.77 -18.79 10.95
N ALA A 225 -11.32 -18.82 12.20
CA ALA A 225 -12.15 -18.50 13.35
C ALA A 225 -12.52 -17.00 13.39
N LEU A 226 -11.56 -16.11 13.10
CA LEU A 226 -11.79 -14.67 12.97
C LEU A 226 -12.85 -14.39 11.88
N ALA A 227 -12.70 -14.97 10.68
CA ALA A 227 -13.65 -14.79 9.59
C ALA A 227 -15.07 -15.25 9.96
N LYS A 228 -15.19 -16.42 10.60
CA LYS A 228 -16.47 -16.94 11.08
C LYS A 228 -17.14 -15.97 12.06
N GLN A 229 -16.38 -15.45 13.03
CA GLN A 229 -16.90 -14.50 14.01
C GLN A 229 -17.26 -13.16 13.37
N LEU A 230 -16.45 -12.65 12.43
CA LEU A 230 -16.76 -11.43 11.67
C LEU A 230 -18.09 -11.55 10.93
N ARG A 231 -18.42 -12.73 10.35
CA ARG A 231 -19.74 -12.96 9.75
C ARG A 231 -20.88 -12.84 10.77
N GLN A 232 -20.69 -13.38 11.97
CA GLN A 232 -21.68 -13.30 13.05
C GLN A 232 -21.89 -11.85 13.51
N GLU A 233 -20.85 -11.03 13.42
CA GLU A 233 -20.88 -9.59 13.72
C GLU A 233 -21.31 -8.73 12.51
N ASN A 234 -21.83 -9.35 11.44
CA ASN A 234 -22.24 -8.71 10.19
C ASN A 234 -21.13 -7.97 9.42
N ALA A 235 -19.85 -8.22 9.73
CA ALA A 235 -18.69 -7.75 8.97
C ALA A 235 -18.37 -8.69 7.79
N ARG A 236 -19.29 -8.77 6.83
CA ARG A 236 -19.24 -9.75 5.72
C ARG A 236 -18.09 -9.48 4.75
N SER A 237 -17.79 -8.22 4.47
CA SER A 237 -16.67 -7.80 3.61
C SER A 237 -15.33 -8.24 4.21
N GLU A 238 -15.11 -7.93 5.48
CA GLU A 238 -13.89 -8.26 6.21
C GLU A 238 -13.71 -9.78 6.33
N ALA A 239 -14.78 -10.52 6.64
CA ALA A 239 -14.75 -11.97 6.66
C ALA A 239 -14.37 -12.58 5.30
N SER A 240 -14.97 -12.07 4.21
CA SER A 240 -14.71 -12.57 2.85
C SER A 240 -13.27 -12.29 2.42
N LEU A 241 -12.73 -11.14 2.81
CA LEU A 241 -11.33 -10.78 2.58
C LEU A 241 -10.39 -11.79 3.26
N VAL A 242 -10.60 -12.08 4.54
CA VAL A 242 -9.79 -13.09 5.27
C VAL A 242 -9.88 -14.46 4.60
N GLU A 243 -11.08 -14.93 4.30
CA GLU A 243 -11.29 -16.25 3.69
C GLU A 243 -10.63 -16.36 2.33
N SER A 244 -10.68 -15.30 1.50
CA SER A 244 -10.02 -15.29 0.20
C SER A 244 -8.51 -15.46 0.33
N LYS A 245 -7.87 -14.79 1.29
CA LYS A 245 -6.42 -14.91 1.54
C LYS A 245 -6.05 -16.28 2.11
N VAL A 246 -6.87 -16.85 3.00
CA VAL A 246 -6.66 -18.21 3.51
C VAL A 246 -6.90 -19.29 2.43
N ALA A 247 -7.83 -19.06 1.50
CA ALA A 247 -8.07 -19.96 0.37
C ALA A 247 -6.84 -20.01 -0.57
N LEU A 248 -6.20 -18.86 -0.82
CA LEU A 248 -4.94 -18.81 -1.57
C LEU A 248 -3.85 -19.67 -0.93
N LEU A 249 -3.75 -19.72 0.41
CA LEU A 249 -2.83 -20.65 1.08
C LEU A 249 -3.13 -22.12 0.81
N SER A 250 -4.41 -22.45 0.70
CA SER A 250 -4.83 -23.83 0.47
C SER A 250 -4.51 -24.24 -0.96
N ALA A 251 -4.59 -23.29 -1.91
CA ALA A 251 -4.12 -23.47 -3.28
C ALA A 251 -2.59 -23.59 -3.36
N THR A 252 -1.83 -22.74 -2.65
CA THR A 252 -0.36 -22.81 -2.64
C THR A 252 0.17 -24.03 -1.90
N GLY A 253 -0.42 -24.37 -0.75
CA GLY A 253 -0.08 -25.57 0.02
C GLY A 253 -0.45 -26.88 -0.69
N ALA A 254 -1.47 -26.90 -1.54
CA ALA A 254 -1.78 -28.07 -2.38
C ALA A 254 -0.73 -28.31 -3.47
N VAL A 255 -0.03 -27.26 -3.92
CA VAL A 255 1.01 -27.37 -4.96
C VAL A 255 2.41 -27.52 -4.34
N SER A 256 2.63 -27.02 -3.12
CA SER A 256 3.93 -27.13 -2.44
C SER A 256 4.31 -28.59 -2.15
N GLY A 257 5.53 -28.97 -2.56
CA GLY A 257 6.03 -30.35 -2.49
C GLY A 257 5.61 -31.23 -3.67
N GLN A 258 4.74 -30.75 -4.57
CA GLN A 258 4.35 -31.50 -5.75
C GLN A 258 5.49 -31.53 -6.77
N MET A 259 5.79 -32.72 -7.29
CA MET A 259 6.81 -32.91 -8.30
C MET A 259 6.21 -32.77 -9.71
N PHE A 260 6.83 -31.95 -10.53
CA PHE A 260 6.45 -31.72 -11.92
C PHE A 260 7.57 -32.14 -12.86
N ARG A 261 7.21 -32.45 -14.11
CA ARG A 261 8.16 -32.62 -15.21
C ARG A 261 8.08 -31.47 -16.20
N ILE A 262 9.24 -31.07 -16.73
CA ILE A 262 9.29 -30.09 -17.81
C ILE A 262 8.79 -30.74 -19.11
N ARG A 263 7.80 -30.12 -19.76
CA ARG A 263 7.18 -30.66 -20.99
C ARG A 263 7.68 -29.99 -22.28
N VAL A 264 8.21 -28.78 -22.17
CA VAL A 264 8.77 -28.03 -23.31
C VAL A 264 10.27 -28.30 -23.46
N GLU A 265 10.83 -28.12 -24.65
CA GLU A 265 12.28 -28.30 -24.90
C GLU A 265 13.14 -27.45 -23.97
N LYS A 266 12.69 -26.21 -23.73
CA LYS A 266 13.40 -25.22 -22.94
C LYS A 266 12.42 -24.34 -22.16
N ALA A 267 12.34 -24.56 -20.86
CA ALA A 267 11.56 -23.74 -19.95
C ALA A 267 12.45 -22.68 -19.32
N TRP A 268 12.14 -21.41 -19.54
CA TRP A 268 12.93 -20.31 -18.99
C TRP A 268 12.61 -20.07 -17.51
N LEU A 269 13.61 -19.64 -16.75
CA LEU A 269 13.47 -19.31 -15.34
C LEU A 269 13.43 -17.81 -15.12
N TYR A 270 12.70 -17.39 -14.09
CA TYR A 270 12.38 -16.01 -13.80
C TYR A 270 12.70 -15.66 -12.34
N GLU A 271 13.16 -14.44 -12.09
CA GLU A 271 13.40 -13.94 -10.71
C GLU A 271 12.10 -13.65 -9.95
N SER A 272 11.06 -13.24 -10.68
CA SER A 272 9.73 -12.93 -10.16
C SER A 272 8.66 -13.51 -11.10
N PRO A 273 7.39 -13.62 -10.70
CA PRO A 273 6.33 -14.15 -11.55
C PRO A 273 5.89 -13.09 -12.59
N SER A 274 6.78 -12.76 -13.52
CA SER A 274 6.59 -11.73 -14.54
C SER A 274 7.40 -12.06 -15.79
N SER A 275 6.85 -11.79 -16.97
CA SER A 275 7.57 -12.03 -18.22
C SER A 275 8.82 -11.15 -18.37
N ASN A 276 8.88 -10.01 -17.65
CA ASN A 276 9.99 -9.07 -17.70
C ASN A 276 11.17 -9.46 -16.80
N SER A 277 11.02 -10.44 -15.91
CA SER A 277 12.07 -10.88 -14.98
C SER A 277 12.80 -12.14 -15.45
N LYS A 278 12.76 -12.39 -16.76
CA LYS A 278 13.39 -13.54 -17.41
C LYS A 278 14.90 -13.54 -17.17
N THR A 279 15.42 -14.64 -16.65
CA THR A 279 16.85 -14.84 -16.45
C THR A 279 17.50 -15.46 -17.68
N LYS A 280 18.83 -15.59 -17.64
CA LYS A 280 19.58 -16.39 -18.63
C LYS A 280 19.46 -17.91 -18.38
N MET A 281 18.82 -18.32 -17.29
CA MET A 281 18.72 -19.72 -16.86
C MET A 281 17.48 -20.39 -17.45
N TYR A 282 17.58 -21.70 -17.65
CA TYR A 282 16.50 -22.53 -18.17
C TYR A 282 16.65 -23.98 -17.69
N ILE A 283 15.57 -24.73 -17.77
CA ILE A 283 15.49 -26.16 -17.51
C ILE A 283 14.97 -26.84 -18.79
N VAL A 284 15.37 -28.08 -19.06
CA VAL A 284 15.06 -28.77 -20.33
C VAL A 284 14.00 -29.85 -20.14
N ARG A 285 13.40 -30.29 -21.26
CA ARG A 285 12.36 -31.33 -21.26
C ARG A 285 12.81 -32.56 -20.47
N GLY A 286 11.92 -33.07 -19.63
CA GLY A 286 12.10 -34.30 -18.86
C GLY A 286 12.69 -34.09 -17.47
N ASP A 287 13.34 -32.94 -17.22
CA ASP A 287 13.82 -32.57 -15.88
C ASP A 287 12.67 -32.52 -14.88
N GLN A 288 13.01 -32.84 -13.62
CA GLN A 288 12.08 -32.83 -12.51
C GLN A 288 12.31 -31.63 -11.63
N VAL A 289 11.21 -30.99 -11.23
CA VAL A 289 11.21 -29.83 -10.36
C VAL A 289 10.20 -30.05 -9.24
N THR A 290 10.48 -29.52 -8.06
CA THR A 290 9.54 -29.56 -6.93
C THR A 290 8.90 -28.19 -6.81
N ALA A 291 7.58 -28.10 -6.86
CA ALA A 291 6.92 -26.83 -6.65
C ALA A 291 7.00 -26.42 -5.17
N VAL A 292 7.22 -25.14 -4.96
CA VAL A 292 7.37 -24.49 -3.66
C VAL A 292 6.16 -23.60 -3.40
N ASP A 293 5.73 -22.89 -4.44
CA ASP A 293 4.66 -21.88 -4.37
C ASP A 293 3.99 -21.71 -5.75
N VAL A 294 2.81 -21.09 -5.80
CA VAL A 294 2.12 -20.73 -7.04
C VAL A 294 1.56 -19.32 -6.95
N LEU A 295 1.59 -18.61 -8.08
CA LEU A 295 0.91 -17.31 -8.21
C LEU A 295 -0.06 -17.37 -9.37
N GLY A 296 -1.35 -17.44 -9.03
CA GLY A 296 -2.42 -17.67 -10.00
C GLY A 296 -2.24 -18.99 -10.76
N ASP A 297 -2.75 -19.03 -11.98
CA ASP A 297 -2.68 -20.22 -12.83
C ASP A 297 -1.49 -20.22 -13.80
N GLU A 298 -0.71 -19.12 -13.82
CA GLU A 298 0.35 -18.91 -14.81
C GLU A 298 1.75 -19.20 -14.29
N TRP A 299 1.99 -19.07 -12.98
CA TRP A 299 3.33 -19.06 -12.41
C TRP A 299 3.48 -20.06 -11.27
N VAL A 300 4.56 -20.83 -11.33
CA VAL A 300 4.95 -21.78 -10.28
C VAL A 300 6.34 -21.43 -9.82
N LYS A 301 6.55 -21.30 -8.51
CA LYS A 301 7.87 -21.22 -7.92
C LYS A 301 8.36 -22.63 -7.69
N ILE A 302 9.56 -22.93 -8.14
CA ILE A 302 10.12 -24.27 -8.09
C ILE A 302 11.47 -24.29 -7.40
N ASP A 303 11.76 -25.44 -6.81
CA ASP A 303 13.06 -25.90 -6.40
C ASP A 303 13.57 -26.93 -7.42
N PHE A 304 14.77 -26.69 -7.94
CA PHE A 304 15.45 -27.55 -8.90
C PHE A 304 16.87 -27.84 -8.43
N GLN A 305 17.21 -29.13 -8.33
CA GLN A 305 18.57 -29.55 -8.02
C GLN A 305 19.35 -29.66 -9.33
N GLN A 306 20.38 -28.84 -9.48
CA GLN A 306 21.28 -28.93 -10.62
C GLN A 306 22.14 -30.19 -10.53
N ALA A 307 22.69 -30.64 -11.66
CA ALA A 307 23.61 -31.78 -11.69
C ALA A 307 24.85 -31.61 -10.80
N SER A 308 25.23 -30.35 -10.49
CA SER A 308 26.30 -30.01 -9.54
C SER A 308 25.92 -30.22 -8.06
N GLY A 309 24.65 -30.57 -7.77
CA GLY A 309 24.09 -30.65 -6.43
C GLY A 309 23.57 -29.32 -5.88
N HIS A 310 23.82 -28.19 -6.55
CA HIS A 310 23.35 -26.88 -6.11
C HIS A 310 21.83 -26.75 -6.30
N MET A 311 21.13 -26.27 -5.27
CA MET A 311 19.70 -26.03 -5.30
C MET A 311 19.39 -24.65 -5.86
N LEU A 312 18.49 -24.60 -6.83
CA LEU A 312 18.02 -23.38 -7.43
C LEU A 312 16.54 -23.18 -7.12
N ARG A 313 16.20 -21.98 -6.64
CA ARG A 313 14.81 -21.56 -6.45
C ARG A 313 14.45 -20.43 -7.41
N LYS A 314 13.52 -20.66 -8.35
CA LYS A 314 13.09 -19.68 -9.38
C LYS A 314 11.61 -19.84 -9.73
N TRP A 315 11.07 -18.86 -10.44
CA TRP A 315 9.74 -18.95 -11.06
C TRP A 315 9.82 -19.57 -12.46
N ILE A 316 8.82 -20.36 -12.82
CA ILE A 316 8.61 -20.98 -14.14
C ILE A 316 7.14 -20.79 -14.54
N ARG A 317 6.86 -20.81 -15.85
CA ARG A 317 5.47 -20.79 -16.33
C ARG A 317 4.81 -22.14 -16.06
N ALA A 318 3.59 -22.12 -15.53
CA ALA A 318 2.76 -23.31 -15.32
C ALA A 318 2.50 -24.06 -16.64
N SER A 319 2.45 -23.34 -17.76
CA SER A 319 2.35 -23.91 -19.11
C SER A 319 3.57 -24.71 -19.57
N ASP A 320 4.68 -24.66 -18.85
CA ASP A 320 5.93 -25.31 -19.27
C ASP A 320 6.17 -26.64 -18.54
N ILE A 321 5.30 -26.94 -17.58
CA ILE A 321 5.38 -28.11 -16.71
C ILE A 321 4.11 -28.97 -16.83
N MET A 322 4.22 -30.23 -16.43
CA MET A 322 3.08 -31.15 -16.32
C MET A 322 3.19 -31.94 -15.03
N GLN A 323 2.04 -32.20 -14.41
CA GLN A 323 1.96 -33.15 -13.30
C GLN A 323 2.39 -34.52 -13.79
N ARG A 324 3.10 -35.24 -12.92
CA ARG A 324 3.53 -36.61 -13.19
C ARG A 324 2.34 -37.56 -13.30
#